data_AF-A0A0A3AP88-F1
#
_entry.id   AF-A0A0A3AP88-F1
#
_cell.length_a   1.000
_cell.length_b   1.000
_cell.length_c   1.000
_cell.angle_alpha   90.00
_cell.angle_beta   90.00
_cell.angle_gamma   90.00
#
_symmetry.space_group_name_H-M   'P 1'
#
loop_
_entity.id
_entity.type
_entity.pdbx_description
1 polymer ?
#
loop_
_entity_poly.entity_id
_entity_poly.type
_entity_poly.pdbx_seq_one_letter_code
_entity_poly.pdbx_strand_id
1 'polypeptide(L)'
;MKPLISNQHGAIVMALLPFLYGMLLSKPIWLHWLLLLAWFSLYLMTYPFLALFKGRNLALYRRWTFIYGGASLLFAVLPLWYNPRILYFLGAMLPFGLINIYYTKQKNERALLNDIAAILIFAIAGMAAYFFSQQKWDQNMLSIALYPTLFFVGTTLYVKSVMRERKNPRYYYLSCVFHTLCVVIGLFVNIGIALAYLLPMLRAIFLPKYKLSVKQIGLIEFVISLYFLIVLYVATA
;
A
#
# COMPACT_ATOMS: atom_id res chain seq x y z
N MET A 1 -4.20 8.25 -27.17
CA MET A 1 -2.85 8.11 -26.52
C MET A 1 -2.97 7.13 -25.36
N LYS A 2 -1.95 6.31 -25.10
CA LYS A 2 -1.99 5.32 -23.99
C LYS A 2 -1.74 6.01 -22.63
N PRO A 3 -2.47 5.65 -21.56
CA PRO A 3 -2.20 6.14 -20.20
C PRO A 3 -0.79 5.85 -19.72
N LEU A 4 -0.17 6.80 -19.00
CA LEU A 4 1.17 6.62 -18.44
C LEU A 4 1.09 5.99 -17.04
N ILE A 5 1.24 4.67 -17.00
CA ILE A 5 1.14 3.86 -15.77
C ILE A 5 2.51 3.27 -15.44
N SER A 6 2.82 3.16 -14.15
CA SER A 6 4.02 2.47 -13.68
C SER A 6 3.97 0.97 -13.98
N ASN A 7 5.11 0.37 -14.31
CA ASN A 7 5.23 -1.08 -14.49
C ASN A 7 5.11 -1.87 -13.17
N GLN A 8 4.97 -1.18 -12.02
CA GLN A 8 4.86 -1.79 -10.70
C GLN A 8 3.41 -2.16 -10.36
N HIS A 9 2.87 -3.16 -11.04
CA HIS A 9 1.49 -3.61 -10.86
C HIS A 9 1.19 -4.04 -9.41
N GLY A 10 2.17 -4.61 -8.69
CA GLY A 10 2.01 -4.97 -7.27
C GLY A 10 1.70 -3.78 -6.35
N ALA A 11 2.19 -2.58 -6.68
CA ALA A 11 1.94 -1.38 -5.88
C ALA A 11 0.46 -0.93 -5.93
N ILE A 12 -0.30 -1.35 -6.96
CA ILE A 12 -1.74 -1.11 -7.03
C ILE A 12 -2.46 -1.81 -5.87
N VAL A 13 -2.10 -3.07 -5.58
CA VAL A 13 -2.68 -3.82 -4.47
C VAL A 13 -2.33 -3.15 -3.13
N MET A 14 -1.10 -2.65 -3.01
CA MET A 14 -0.64 -1.92 -1.82
C MET A 14 -1.42 -0.63 -1.60
N ALA A 15 -1.79 0.08 -2.67
CA ALA A 15 -2.62 1.28 -2.58
C ALA A 15 -4.10 0.98 -2.28
N LEU A 16 -4.64 -0.14 -2.78
CA LEU A 16 -6.05 -0.48 -2.62
C LEU A 16 -6.37 -1.17 -1.29
N LEU A 17 -5.56 -2.11 -0.83
CA LEU A 17 -5.90 -2.97 0.30
C LEU A 17 -6.14 -2.20 1.60
N PRO A 18 -5.25 -1.29 2.06
CA PRO A 18 -5.48 -0.54 3.30
C PRO A 18 -6.71 0.36 3.18
N PHE A 19 -6.93 0.97 2.01
CA PHE A 19 -8.11 1.79 1.73
C PHE A 19 -9.39 0.97 1.87
N LEU A 20 -9.47 -0.18 1.20
CA LEU A 20 -10.64 -1.05 1.25
C LEU A 20 -10.87 -1.58 2.67
N TYR A 21 -9.81 -1.98 3.37
CA TYR A 21 -9.91 -2.42 4.76
C TYR A 21 -10.48 -1.31 5.67
N GLY A 22 -9.93 -0.10 5.58
CA GLY A 22 -10.43 1.06 6.33
C GLY A 22 -11.87 1.41 6.00
N MET A 23 -12.25 1.40 4.72
CA MET A 23 -13.63 1.60 4.28
C MET A 23 -14.58 0.53 4.83
N LEU A 24 -14.19 -0.76 4.77
CA LEU A 24 -15.06 -1.87 5.18
C LEU A 24 -15.28 -1.92 6.70
N LEU A 25 -14.29 -1.53 7.50
CA LEU A 25 -14.44 -1.39 8.96
C LEU A 25 -15.20 -0.10 9.36
N SER A 26 -15.40 0.83 8.43
CA SER A 26 -16.18 2.04 8.65
C SER A 26 -17.69 1.74 8.51
N LYS A 27 -18.51 2.77 8.37
CA LYS A 27 -19.84 2.63 7.75
C LYS A 27 -19.70 3.05 6.28
N PRO A 28 -19.60 2.10 5.32
CA PRO A 28 -19.49 2.44 3.91
C PRO A 28 -20.69 3.29 3.46
N ILE A 29 -20.38 4.44 2.90
CA ILE A 29 -21.32 5.32 2.19
C ILE A 29 -20.88 5.44 0.73
N TRP A 30 -21.81 5.74 -0.17
CA TRP A 30 -21.54 5.82 -1.61
C TRP A 30 -20.40 6.80 -1.97
N LEU A 31 -20.18 7.85 -1.18
CA LEU A 31 -19.08 8.81 -1.35
C LEU A 31 -17.68 8.16 -1.25
N HIS A 32 -17.53 6.99 -0.62
CA HIS A 32 -16.24 6.29 -0.61
C HIS A 32 -15.79 5.88 -2.02
N TRP A 33 -16.71 5.67 -2.96
CA TRP A 33 -16.34 5.37 -4.34
C TRP A 33 -15.68 6.58 -5.01
N LEU A 34 -16.19 7.78 -4.76
CA LEU A 34 -15.55 9.02 -5.21
C LEU A 34 -14.21 9.24 -4.51
N LEU A 35 -14.14 8.98 -3.20
CA LEU A 35 -12.89 9.05 -2.46
C LEU A 35 -11.84 8.05 -2.98
N LEU A 36 -12.26 6.83 -3.34
CA LEU A 36 -11.41 5.80 -3.92
C LEU A 36 -10.91 6.21 -5.30
N LEU A 37 -11.76 6.81 -6.14
CA LEU A 37 -11.35 7.34 -7.45
C LEU A 37 -10.38 8.51 -7.32
N ALA A 38 -10.59 9.39 -6.34
CA ALA A 38 -9.67 10.47 -6.02
C ALA A 38 -8.31 9.90 -5.57
N TRP A 39 -8.31 8.99 -4.60
CA TRP A 39 -7.13 8.30 -4.10
C TRP A 39 -6.37 7.53 -5.19
N PHE A 40 -7.08 6.76 -6.01
CA PHE A 40 -6.47 5.99 -7.09
C PHE A 40 -5.87 6.91 -8.17
N SER A 41 -6.53 8.02 -8.49
CA SER A 41 -5.98 9.05 -9.39
C SER A 41 -4.73 9.70 -8.81
N LEU A 42 -4.70 10.00 -7.51
CA LEU A 42 -3.52 10.51 -6.81
C LEU A 42 -2.36 9.49 -6.81
N TYR A 43 -2.66 8.21 -6.61
CA TYR A 43 -1.70 7.13 -6.76
C TYR A 43 -1.11 7.09 -8.18
N LEU A 44 -1.95 7.14 -9.22
CA LEU A 44 -1.48 7.19 -10.61
C LEU A 44 -0.62 8.44 -10.91
N MET A 45 -0.94 9.58 -10.30
CA MET A 45 -0.15 10.81 -10.39
C MET A 45 1.27 10.64 -9.84
N THR A 46 1.47 9.78 -8.85
CA THR A 46 2.75 9.63 -8.14
C THR A 46 3.89 9.26 -9.10
N TYR A 47 3.65 8.36 -10.07
CA TYR A 47 4.68 7.96 -11.02
C TYR A 47 5.19 9.11 -11.93
N PRO A 48 4.33 9.79 -12.73
CA PRO A 48 4.77 10.93 -13.52
C PRO A 48 5.29 12.08 -12.66
N PHE A 49 4.71 12.32 -11.47
CA PHE A 49 5.17 13.37 -10.57
C PHE A 49 6.62 13.12 -10.10
N LEU A 50 6.91 11.92 -9.58
CA LEU A 50 8.27 11.56 -9.14
C LEU A 50 9.25 11.59 -10.32
N ALA A 51 8.82 11.19 -11.52
CA ALA A 51 9.65 11.22 -12.72
C ALA A 51 10.11 12.63 -13.13
N LEU A 52 9.39 13.70 -12.73
CA LEU A 52 9.84 15.09 -12.95
C LEU A 52 11.19 15.37 -12.27
N PHE A 53 11.44 14.78 -11.10
CA PHE A 53 12.69 14.96 -10.37
C PHE A 53 13.87 14.22 -11.01
N LYS A 54 13.64 13.44 -12.07
CA LYS A 54 14.70 12.77 -12.85
C LYS A 54 15.23 13.62 -14.00
N GLY A 55 14.56 14.72 -14.36
CA GLY A 55 15.03 15.68 -15.37
C GLY A 55 14.89 15.25 -16.83
N ARG A 56 14.18 14.15 -17.14
CA ARG A 56 14.01 13.62 -18.52
C ARG A 56 12.53 13.65 -18.93
N ASN A 57 12.23 13.84 -20.21
CA ASN A 57 10.86 13.83 -20.75
C ASN A 57 9.86 14.70 -19.97
N LEU A 58 10.31 15.87 -19.50
CA LEU A 58 9.56 16.71 -18.55
C LEU A 58 8.16 17.09 -19.05
N ALA A 59 8.00 17.39 -20.34
CA ALA A 59 6.70 17.73 -20.92
C ALA A 59 5.67 16.59 -20.78
N LEU A 60 6.10 15.35 -21.04
CA LEU A 60 5.24 14.15 -20.91
C LEU A 60 4.82 13.95 -19.44
N TYR A 61 5.79 13.98 -18.52
CA TYR A 61 5.53 13.75 -17.10
C TYR A 61 4.72 14.88 -16.46
N ARG A 62 4.96 16.14 -16.86
CA ARG A 62 4.19 17.30 -16.38
C ARG A 62 2.73 17.19 -16.82
N ARG A 63 2.49 16.82 -18.09
CA ARG A 63 1.14 16.60 -18.63
C ARG A 63 0.39 15.54 -17.84
N TRP A 64 0.97 14.35 -17.64
CA TRP A 64 0.31 13.27 -16.91
C TRP A 64 0.14 13.56 -15.41
N THR A 65 1.06 14.31 -14.81
CA THR A 65 0.90 14.82 -13.44
C THR A 65 -0.35 15.69 -13.33
N PHE A 66 -0.56 16.62 -14.26
CA PHE A 66 -1.76 17.47 -14.26
C PHE A 66 -3.04 16.71 -14.59
N ILE A 67 -3.01 15.76 -15.52
CA ILE A 67 -4.18 14.95 -15.85
C ILE A 67 -4.65 14.16 -14.61
N TYR A 68 -3.74 13.43 -13.97
CA TYR A 68 -4.08 12.62 -12.80
C TYR A 68 -4.38 13.47 -11.55
N GLY A 69 -3.65 14.57 -11.35
CA GLY A 69 -3.93 15.53 -10.28
C GLY A 69 -5.28 16.22 -10.44
N GLY A 70 -5.62 16.65 -11.67
CA GLY A 70 -6.92 17.23 -11.98
C GLY A 70 -8.07 16.23 -11.80
N ALA A 71 -7.89 14.98 -12.24
CA ALA A 71 -8.86 13.91 -11.97
C ALA A 71 -9.03 13.65 -10.47
N SER A 72 -7.93 13.61 -9.71
CA SER A 72 -7.98 13.46 -8.26
C SER A 72 -8.76 14.59 -7.59
N LEU A 73 -8.53 15.84 -7.99
CA LEU A 73 -9.25 17.00 -7.46
C LEU A 73 -10.74 16.94 -7.81
N LEU A 74 -11.07 16.61 -9.06
CA LEU A 74 -12.46 16.47 -9.52
C LEU A 74 -13.24 15.45 -8.69
N PHE A 75 -12.67 14.26 -8.47
CA PHE A 75 -13.32 13.23 -7.66
C PHE A 75 -13.32 13.56 -6.16
N ALA A 76 -12.40 14.39 -5.69
CA ALA A 76 -12.31 14.78 -4.29
C ALA A 76 -13.32 15.88 -3.89
N VAL A 77 -13.95 16.60 -4.84
CA VAL A 77 -14.86 17.73 -4.51
C VAL A 77 -15.96 17.33 -3.53
N LEU A 78 -16.75 16.30 -3.84
CA LEU A 78 -17.85 15.87 -2.98
C LEU A 78 -17.38 15.22 -1.67
N PRO A 79 -16.35 14.34 -1.67
CA PRO A 79 -15.74 13.86 -0.42
C PRO A 79 -15.24 14.99 0.49
N LEU A 80 -14.54 15.99 -0.05
CA LEU A 80 -14.01 17.10 0.75
C LEU A 80 -15.11 18.01 1.28
N TRP A 81 -16.20 18.17 0.54
CA TRP A 81 -17.36 18.89 1.06
C TRP A 81 -18.02 18.13 2.21
N TYR A 82 -18.17 16.81 2.08
CA TYR A 82 -18.75 15.97 3.13
C TYR A 82 -17.91 15.92 4.41
N ASN A 83 -16.59 15.73 4.27
CA ASN A 83 -15.67 15.68 5.40
C ASN A 83 -14.31 16.28 5.01
N PRO A 84 -14.08 17.59 5.24
CA PRO A 84 -12.82 18.25 4.88
C PRO A 84 -11.65 17.83 5.78
N ARG A 85 -11.91 17.24 6.95
CA ARG A 85 -10.86 16.82 7.90
C ARG A 85 -10.02 15.67 7.36
N ILE A 86 -10.43 15.00 6.29
CA ILE A 86 -9.58 14.02 5.59
C ILE A 86 -8.28 14.64 5.03
N LEU A 87 -8.22 15.97 4.87
CA LEU A 87 -6.99 16.68 4.48
C LEU A 87 -5.87 16.56 5.52
N TYR A 88 -6.17 16.27 6.79
CA TYR A 88 -5.13 16.01 7.78
C TYR A 88 -4.28 14.78 7.42
N PHE A 89 -4.91 13.76 6.83
CA PHE A 89 -4.23 12.56 6.36
C PHE A 89 -3.37 12.86 5.15
N LEU A 90 -3.84 13.69 4.22
CA LEU A 90 -3.02 14.15 3.10
C LEU A 90 -1.78 14.91 3.60
N GLY A 91 -1.94 15.78 4.61
CA GLY A 91 -0.82 16.44 5.27
C GLY A 91 0.16 15.46 5.91
N ALA A 92 -0.34 14.43 6.61
CA ALA A 92 0.47 13.38 7.23
C ALA A 92 1.24 12.51 6.21
N MET A 93 0.78 12.41 4.96
CA MET A 93 1.50 11.70 3.89
C MET A 93 2.72 12.50 3.37
N LEU A 94 2.74 13.83 3.50
CA LEU A 94 3.75 14.69 2.87
C LEU A 94 5.19 14.37 3.29
N PRO A 95 5.53 14.14 4.58
CA PRO A 95 6.89 13.77 4.97
C PRO A 95 7.39 12.50 4.28
N PHE A 96 6.53 11.49 4.11
CA PHE A 96 6.86 10.26 3.39
C PHE A 96 6.98 10.49 1.88
N GLY A 97 6.20 11.42 1.32
CA GLY A 97 6.38 11.88 -0.05
C GLY A 97 7.75 12.51 -0.30
N LEU A 98 8.27 13.28 0.67
CA LEU A 98 9.62 13.87 0.60
C LEU A 98 10.71 12.79 0.59
N ILE A 99 10.55 11.72 1.38
CA ILE A 99 11.45 10.56 1.35
C ILE A 99 11.46 9.93 -0.06
N ASN A 100 10.28 9.76 -0.67
CA ASN A 100 10.17 9.25 -2.04
C ASN A 100 10.86 10.14 -3.08
N ILE A 101 10.72 11.45 -2.95
CA ILE A 101 11.43 12.41 -3.81
C ILE A 101 12.95 12.29 -3.61
N TYR A 102 13.42 12.20 -2.37
CA TYR A 102 14.83 12.03 -2.05
C TYR A 102 15.42 10.80 -2.75
N TYR A 103 14.81 9.62 -2.57
CA TYR A 103 15.31 8.39 -3.21
C TYR A 103 15.17 8.40 -4.74
N THR A 104 14.18 9.11 -5.28
CA THR A 104 14.04 9.30 -6.73
C THR A 104 15.18 10.14 -7.31
N LYS A 105 15.57 11.24 -6.65
CA LYS A 105 16.72 12.07 -7.06
C LYS A 105 18.03 11.27 -7.03
N GLN A 106 18.17 10.40 -6.03
CA GLN A 106 19.33 9.51 -5.88
C GLN A 106 19.29 8.30 -6.83
N LYS A 107 18.25 8.14 -7.67
CA LYS A 107 18.04 6.97 -8.55
C LYS A 107 18.11 5.63 -7.80
N ASN A 108 17.65 5.64 -6.54
CA ASN A 108 17.63 4.49 -5.65
C ASN A 108 16.20 4.23 -5.14
N GLU A 109 15.24 4.19 -6.06
CA GLU A 109 13.81 4.03 -5.73
C GLU A 109 13.48 2.66 -5.14
N ARG A 110 14.42 1.71 -5.23
CA ARG A 110 14.28 0.35 -4.72
C ARG A 110 14.82 0.19 -3.30
N ALA A 111 15.24 1.27 -2.65
CA ALA A 111 15.68 1.24 -1.26
C ALA A 111 14.55 0.78 -0.34
N LEU A 112 14.89 -0.02 0.69
CA LEU A 112 13.88 -0.55 1.62
C LEU A 112 13.16 0.58 2.39
N LEU A 113 13.89 1.62 2.80
CA LEU A 113 13.28 2.80 3.46
C LEU A 113 12.32 3.55 2.53
N ASN A 114 12.60 3.56 1.23
CA ASN A 114 11.69 4.14 0.23
C ASN A 114 10.40 3.31 0.13
N ASP A 115 10.54 1.98 0.02
CA ASP A 115 9.40 1.06 -0.01
C ASP A 115 8.54 1.21 1.28
N ILE A 116 9.16 1.33 2.45
CA ILE A 116 8.46 1.54 3.74
C ILE A 116 7.74 2.89 3.77
N ALA A 117 8.36 3.98 3.30
CA ALA A 117 7.70 5.27 3.23
C ALA A 117 6.44 5.23 2.36
N ALA A 118 6.49 4.54 1.21
CA ALA A 118 5.30 4.34 0.37
C ALA A 118 4.22 3.50 1.06
N ILE A 119 4.59 2.44 1.80
CA ILE A 119 3.64 1.63 2.58
C ILE A 119 2.92 2.48 3.64
N LEU A 120 3.65 3.36 4.33
CA LEU A 120 3.07 4.25 5.33
C LEU A 120 2.09 5.26 4.71
N ILE A 121 2.36 5.76 3.51
CA ILE A 121 1.38 6.58 2.76
C ILE A 121 0.09 5.77 2.52
N PHE A 122 0.19 4.51 2.10
CA PHE A 122 -0.99 3.67 1.88
C PHE A 122 -1.74 3.35 3.18
N ALA A 123 -1.03 3.12 4.27
CA ALA A 123 -1.62 2.94 5.60
C ALA A 123 -2.41 4.19 6.05
N ILE A 124 -1.85 5.38 5.82
CA ILE A 124 -2.53 6.66 6.08
C ILE A 124 -3.78 6.79 5.21
N ALA A 125 -3.76 6.32 3.96
CA ALA A 125 -4.94 6.30 3.10
C ALA A 125 -6.04 5.38 3.64
N GLY A 126 -5.67 4.22 4.20
CA GLY A 126 -6.58 3.33 4.92
C GLY A 126 -7.23 4.00 6.12
N MET A 127 -6.43 4.66 6.96
CA MET A 127 -6.96 5.43 8.09
C MET A 127 -7.90 6.55 7.64
N ALA A 128 -7.57 7.25 6.55
CA ALA A 128 -8.42 8.28 5.98
C ALA A 128 -9.77 7.72 5.49
N ALA A 129 -9.77 6.56 4.83
CA ALA A 129 -10.98 5.89 4.36
C ALA A 129 -11.91 5.50 5.53
N TYR A 130 -11.35 5.06 6.65
CA TYR A 130 -12.13 4.78 7.86
C TYR A 130 -12.69 6.03 8.51
N PHE A 131 -11.83 7.03 8.73
CA PHE A 131 -12.19 8.29 9.36
C PHE A 131 -13.22 9.07 8.52
N PHE A 132 -13.24 8.86 7.21
CA PHE A 132 -14.09 9.59 6.27
C PHE A 132 -15.58 9.60 6.66
N SER A 133 -16.18 8.44 6.94
CA SER A 133 -17.58 8.36 7.39
C SER A 133 -17.75 8.29 8.91
N GLN A 134 -16.78 7.73 9.63
CA GLN A 134 -16.91 7.54 11.08
C GLN A 134 -16.61 8.81 11.87
N GLN A 135 -15.69 9.66 11.38
CA GLN A 135 -15.21 10.89 12.02
C GLN A 135 -14.73 10.71 13.46
N LYS A 136 -14.18 9.53 13.78
CA LYS A 136 -13.69 9.16 15.12
C LYS A 136 -12.21 8.83 15.09
N TRP A 137 -11.52 9.29 16.14
CA TRP A 137 -10.15 8.89 16.46
C TRP A 137 -10.22 7.79 17.51
N ASP A 138 -10.15 6.53 17.07
CA ASP A 138 -10.27 5.38 17.94
C ASP A 138 -9.22 4.29 17.61
N GLN A 139 -9.26 3.20 18.37
CA GLN A 139 -8.30 2.10 18.26
C GLN A 139 -8.35 1.38 16.90
N ASN A 140 -9.47 1.47 16.16
CA ASN A 140 -9.59 0.84 14.84
C ASN A 140 -8.62 1.49 13.85
N MET A 141 -8.38 2.80 13.96
CA MET A 141 -7.40 3.49 13.11
C MET A 141 -6.00 2.92 13.26
N LEU A 142 -5.58 2.59 14.49
CA LEU A 142 -4.28 1.97 14.72
C LEU A 142 -4.21 0.60 14.05
N SER A 143 -5.27 -0.20 14.15
CA SER A 143 -5.37 -1.51 13.51
C SER A 143 -5.31 -1.42 11.97
N ILE A 144 -5.99 -0.42 11.39
CA ILE A 144 -6.00 -0.14 9.95
C ILE A 144 -4.63 0.29 9.43
N ALA A 145 -3.87 1.04 10.23
CA ALA A 145 -2.50 1.37 9.88
C ALA A 145 -1.57 0.16 10.05
N LEU A 146 -1.64 -0.51 11.20
CA LEU A 146 -0.67 -1.51 11.63
C LEU A 146 -0.74 -2.79 10.79
N TYR A 147 -1.90 -3.43 10.67
CA TYR A 147 -1.97 -4.76 10.08
C TYR A 147 -1.60 -4.78 8.58
N PRO A 148 -2.16 -3.89 7.73
CA PRO A 148 -1.72 -3.81 6.33
C PRO A 148 -0.26 -3.38 6.19
N THR A 149 0.26 -2.51 7.08
CA THR A 149 1.68 -2.11 7.06
C THR A 149 2.58 -3.30 7.32
N LEU A 150 2.33 -4.08 8.38
CA LEU A 150 3.10 -5.29 8.67
C LEU A 150 3.03 -6.27 7.49
N PHE A 151 1.84 -6.49 6.94
CA PHE A 151 1.67 -7.35 5.77
C PHE A 151 2.54 -6.89 4.59
N PHE A 152 2.49 -5.61 4.23
CA PHE A 152 3.23 -5.09 3.08
C PHE A 152 4.74 -4.95 3.31
N VAL A 153 5.18 -4.71 4.55
CA VAL A 153 6.61 -4.79 4.92
C VAL A 153 7.11 -6.22 4.74
N GLY A 154 6.36 -7.21 5.24
CA GLY A 154 6.66 -8.63 5.03
C GLY A 154 6.74 -8.99 3.55
N THR A 155 5.72 -8.61 2.77
CA THR A 155 5.70 -8.79 1.31
C THR A 155 6.90 -8.15 0.62
N THR A 156 7.32 -6.95 1.05
CA THR A 156 8.51 -6.28 0.50
C THR A 156 9.79 -7.07 0.79
N LEU A 157 9.97 -7.59 2.01
CA LEU A 157 11.11 -8.43 2.37
C LEU A 157 11.15 -9.71 1.53
N TYR A 158 10.01 -10.34 1.31
CA TYR A 158 9.92 -11.51 0.45
C TYR A 158 10.22 -11.20 -1.01
N VAL A 159 9.58 -10.19 -1.60
CA VAL A 159 9.81 -9.86 -3.01
C VAL A 159 11.28 -9.51 -3.23
N LYS A 160 11.94 -8.90 -2.24
CA LYS A 160 13.39 -8.73 -2.24
C LYS A 160 14.11 -10.09 -2.18
N SER A 161 13.72 -11.03 -1.32
CA SER A 161 14.35 -12.35 -1.23
C SER A 161 14.21 -13.23 -2.47
N VAL A 162 13.11 -13.12 -3.25
CA VAL A 162 12.88 -13.99 -4.43
C VAL A 162 13.16 -13.33 -5.77
N MET A 163 13.11 -12.00 -5.87
CA MET A 163 13.31 -11.27 -7.13
C MET A 163 14.50 -10.33 -7.10
N ARG A 164 14.42 -9.26 -6.30
CA ARG A 164 15.29 -8.08 -6.45
C ARG A 164 16.68 -8.32 -5.87
N GLU A 165 16.75 -9.01 -4.75
CA GLU A 165 17.94 -9.22 -3.92
C GLU A 165 18.17 -10.73 -3.69
N ARG A 166 17.75 -11.57 -4.65
CA ARG A 166 17.73 -13.04 -4.54
C ARG A 166 19.07 -13.71 -4.21
N LYS A 167 20.19 -13.02 -4.44
CA LYS A 167 21.54 -13.50 -4.12
C LYS A 167 21.95 -13.18 -2.67
N ASN A 168 21.19 -12.35 -1.97
CA ASN A 168 21.46 -11.96 -0.60
C ASN A 168 20.58 -12.78 0.36
N PRO A 169 21.15 -13.79 1.06
CA PRO A 169 20.38 -14.70 1.91
C PRO A 169 19.75 -13.98 3.11
N ARG A 170 20.24 -12.79 3.49
CA ARG A 170 19.67 -12.02 4.61
C ARG A 170 18.20 -11.69 4.38
N TYR A 171 17.79 -11.38 3.15
CA TYR A 171 16.39 -11.07 2.86
C TYR A 171 15.48 -12.29 3.03
N TYR A 172 15.97 -13.50 2.73
CA TYR A 172 15.21 -14.73 2.99
C TYR A 172 14.96 -14.93 4.48
N TYR A 173 16.01 -14.84 5.30
CA TYR A 173 15.89 -14.99 6.76
C TYR A 173 15.05 -13.89 7.38
N LEU A 174 15.26 -12.63 7.00
CA LEU A 174 14.45 -11.50 7.46
C LEU A 174 12.97 -11.69 7.09
N SER A 175 12.69 -12.13 5.86
CA SER A 175 11.32 -12.42 5.45
C SER A 175 10.72 -13.54 6.32
N CYS A 176 11.40 -14.66 6.51
CA CYS A 176 10.87 -15.78 7.31
C CYS A 176 10.61 -15.35 8.76
N VAL A 177 11.62 -14.77 9.43
CA VAL A 177 11.51 -14.32 10.83
C VAL A 177 10.38 -13.30 10.97
N PHE A 178 10.31 -12.31 10.08
CA PHE A 178 9.29 -11.26 10.15
C PHE A 178 7.87 -11.83 10.04
N HIS A 179 7.60 -12.71 9.07
CA HIS A 179 6.26 -13.29 8.93
C HIS A 179 5.91 -14.24 10.08
N THR A 180 6.86 -15.03 10.57
CA THR A 180 6.64 -15.89 11.74
C THR A 180 6.32 -15.04 12.97
N LEU A 181 7.02 -13.93 13.18
CA LEU A 181 6.68 -12.98 14.25
C LEU A 181 5.28 -12.40 14.09
N CYS A 182 4.84 -12.04 12.88
CA CYS A 182 3.47 -11.58 12.66
C CYS A 182 2.41 -12.61 13.06
N VAL A 183 2.64 -13.90 12.75
CA VAL A 183 1.73 -14.99 13.17
C VAL A 183 1.75 -15.16 14.70
N VAL A 184 2.94 -15.22 15.30
CA VAL A 184 3.10 -15.39 16.75
C VAL A 184 2.47 -14.23 17.53
N ILE A 185 2.75 -12.99 17.13
CA ILE A 185 2.13 -11.79 17.73
C ILE A 185 0.62 -11.82 17.51
N GLY A 186 0.16 -12.22 16.32
CA GLY A 186 -1.25 -12.40 16.01
C GLY A 186 -1.97 -13.33 16.99
N LEU A 187 -1.34 -14.44 17.40
CA LEU A 187 -1.92 -15.39 18.37
C LEU A 187 -2.20 -14.75 19.74
N PHE A 188 -1.40 -13.76 20.14
CA PHE A 188 -1.62 -12.99 21.38
C PHE A 188 -2.70 -11.91 21.24
N VAL A 189 -3.09 -11.55 20.02
CA VAL A 189 -4.19 -10.61 19.76
C VAL A 189 -5.50 -11.37 19.63
N ASN A 190 -5.63 -12.22 18.61
CA ASN A 190 -6.69 -13.22 18.47
C ASN A 190 -6.34 -14.22 17.34
N ILE A 191 -7.01 -15.38 17.32
CA ILE A 191 -6.74 -16.43 16.33
C ILE A 191 -6.99 -15.97 14.88
N GLY A 192 -7.95 -15.08 14.64
CA GLY A 192 -8.26 -14.55 13.31
C GLY A 192 -7.13 -13.72 12.72
N ILE A 193 -6.47 -12.87 13.52
CA ILE A 193 -5.28 -12.12 13.11
C ILE A 193 -4.13 -13.07 12.79
N ALA A 194 -3.90 -14.09 13.61
CA ALA A 194 -2.87 -15.09 13.34
C ALA A 194 -3.13 -15.82 12.01
N LEU A 195 -4.39 -16.19 11.74
CA LEU A 195 -4.80 -16.82 10.47
C LEU A 195 -4.56 -15.89 9.28
N ALA A 196 -4.86 -14.59 9.39
CA ALA A 196 -4.60 -13.64 8.30
C ALA A 196 -3.11 -13.65 7.87
N TYR A 197 -2.17 -13.78 8.82
CA TYR A 197 -0.74 -13.86 8.53
C TYR A 197 -0.20 -15.25 8.22
N LEU A 198 -1.01 -16.31 8.41
CA LEU A 198 -0.56 -17.69 8.22
C LEU A 198 -0.16 -17.97 6.76
N LEU A 199 -1.03 -17.68 5.80
CA LEU A 199 -0.72 -17.91 4.39
C LEU A 199 0.47 -17.08 3.88
N PRO A 200 0.59 -15.78 4.22
CA PRO A 200 1.81 -15.00 3.98
C PRO A 200 3.09 -15.65 4.55
N MET A 201 3.04 -16.19 5.77
CA MET A 201 4.16 -16.88 6.40
C MET A 201 4.53 -18.17 5.66
N LEU A 202 3.56 -19.04 5.38
CA LEU A 202 3.78 -20.27 4.62
C LEU A 202 4.43 -19.95 3.26
N ARG A 203 3.92 -18.91 2.59
CA ARG A 203 4.49 -18.43 1.33
C ARG A 203 5.93 -17.94 1.48
N ALA A 204 6.25 -17.21 2.54
CA ALA A 204 7.61 -16.75 2.80
C ALA A 204 8.61 -17.90 3.03
N ILE A 205 8.18 -19.01 3.62
CA ILE A 205 9.04 -20.15 3.96
C ILE A 205 9.22 -21.11 2.77
N PHE A 206 8.13 -21.46 2.09
CA PHE A 206 8.12 -22.55 1.10
C PHE A 206 8.38 -22.07 -0.32
N LEU A 207 7.80 -20.95 -0.76
CA LEU A 207 7.91 -20.54 -2.16
C LEU A 207 9.31 -20.14 -2.64
N PRO A 208 10.21 -19.58 -1.80
CA PRO A 208 11.58 -19.30 -2.24
C PRO A 208 12.37 -20.52 -2.72
N LYS A 209 11.93 -21.74 -2.38
CA LYS A 209 12.54 -23.01 -2.84
C LYS A 209 12.24 -23.29 -4.32
N TYR A 210 11.28 -22.60 -4.92
CA TYR A 210 10.85 -22.80 -6.30
C TYR A 210 11.32 -21.64 -7.20
N LYS A 211 11.72 -21.96 -8.44
CA LYS A 211 12.10 -20.96 -9.45
C LYS A 211 10.86 -20.37 -10.12
N LEU A 212 10.15 -19.50 -9.41
CA LEU A 212 8.94 -18.84 -9.92
C LEU A 212 9.28 -17.64 -10.81
N SER A 213 8.49 -17.45 -11.87
CA SER A 213 8.54 -16.26 -12.72
C SER A 213 7.94 -15.03 -12.02
N VAL A 214 8.30 -13.83 -12.48
CA VAL A 214 7.76 -12.56 -11.96
C VAL A 214 6.22 -12.52 -12.03
N LYS A 215 5.65 -13.07 -13.11
CA LYS A 215 4.19 -13.14 -13.28
C LYS A 215 3.54 -14.07 -12.26
N GLN A 216 4.13 -15.25 -12.01
CA GLN A 216 3.63 -16.18 -11.00
C GLN A 216 3.70 -15.57 -9.60
N ILE A 217 4.82 -14.93 -9.25
CA ILE A 217 4.97 -14.24 -7.97
C ILE A 217 3.88 -13.16 -7.84
N GLY A 218 3.71 -12.30 -8.84
CA GLY A 218 2.68 -11.26 -8.82
C GLY A 218 1.25 -11.80 -8.64
N LEU A 219 0.90 -12.90 -9.31
CA LEU A 219 -0.42 -13.53 -9.16
C LEU A 219 -0.62 -14.13 -7.76
N ILE A 220 0.42 -14.79 -7.23
CA ILE A 220 0.39 -15.35 -5.87
C ILE A 220 0.22 -14.24 -4.83
N GLU A 221 0.97 -13.13 -4.96
CA GLU A 221 0.83 -11.99 -4.05
C GLU A 221 -0.57 -11.37 -4.12
N PHE A 222 -1.20 -11.35 -5.30
CA PHE A 222 -2.58 -10.88 -5.45
C PHE A 222 -3.56 -11.78 -4.68
N VAL A 223 -3.46 -13.11 -4.85
CA VAL A 223 -4.31 -14.08 -4.14
C VAL A 223 -4.09 -14.01 -2.62
N ILE A 224 -2.84 -13.92 -2.18
CA ILE A 224 -2.51 -13.81 -0.75
C ILE A 224 -3.00 -12.49 -0.16
N SER A 225 -2.91 -11.39 -0.90
CA SER A 225 -3.44 -10.09 -0.46
C SER A 225 -4.95 -10.12 -0.33
N LEU A 226 -5.66 -10.79 -1.24
CA LEU A 226 -7.12 -10.98 -1.15
C LEU A 226 -7.49 -11.85 0.07
N TYR A 227 -6.79 -12.98 0.26
CA TYR A 227 -6.92 -13.81 1.45
C TYR A 227 -6.71 -13.00 2.73
N PHE A 228 -5.60 -12.24 2.79
CA PHE A 228 -5.25 -11.41 3.94
C PHE A 228 -6.37 -10.42 4.24
N LEU A 229 -6.86 -9.68 3.24
CA LEU A 229 -7.94 -8.71 3.41
C LEU A 229 -9.22 -9.35 3.96
N ILE A 230 -9.64 -10.48 3.39
CA ILE A 230 -10.88 -11.18 3.81
C ILE A 230 -10.76 -11.67 5.25
N VAL A 231 -9.69 -12.41 5.57
CA VAL A 231 -9.51 -12.98 6.90
C VAL A 231 -9.29 -11.89 7.95
N LEU A 232 -8.52 -10.86 7.61
CA LEU A 232 -8.31 -9.71 8.49
C LEU A 232 -9.62 -8.99 8.79
N TYR A 233 -10.44 -8.73 7.77
CA TYR A 233 -11.75 -8.10 7.94
C TYR A 233 -12.65 -8.93 8.86
N VAL A 234 -12.78 -10.23 8.60
CA VAL A 234 -13.60 -11.12 9.46
C VAL A 234 -13.09 -11.16 10.90
N ALA A 235 -11.78 -11.07 11.11
CA ALA A 235 -11.17 -11.08 12.44
C ALA A 235 -11.34 -9.76 13.23
N THR A 236 -11.79 -8.68 12.58
CA THR A 236 -11.80 -7.32 13.15
C THR A 236 -13.11 -6.55 12.97
N ALA A 237 -14.06 -7.10 12.20
CA ALA A 237 -15.38 -6.55 11.97
C ALA A 237 -16.35 -6.79 13.14
#